data_AF-A0A9E6JZI2-F1
#
_entry.id   AF-A0A9E6JZI2-F1
#
_cell.length_a   1.000
_cell.length_b   1.000
_cell.length_c   1.000
_cell.angle_alpha   90.00
_cell.angle_beta   90.00
_cell.angle_gamma   90.00
#
_symmetry.space_group_name_H-M   'P 1'
#
loop_
_entity.id
_entity.type
_entity.pdbx_description
1 polymer ?
#
loop_
_entity_poly.entity_id
_entity_poly.type
_entity_poly.pdbx_seq_one_letter_code
_entity_poly.pdbx_strand_id
1 'polypeptide(L)'
;MSPNFIIGFILSFIVAGLAYRKKSLTLSGMISAILLGTIVYGYGHWIFYVFMMFFFMSSLVIRKIVTVLYPSAHKTLTTHQRKHEARTWVQVLANGGLLGLISFYYSIAPSNLVVFVAALSMAASTSDTWASEIGILSNQKPKSLIRRQEMETGLSGGVTQLGLWASLGGSALISFIFGIFLLFTKGFNPEYLLATLLCLIGGFSGSLVDSILGEFFQAKYKTLKSEIIEVSGSSTDALIHGLRWVDNNLVNFLSNLAVVGSFSFVMLWTQWL
;
A
#
# COMPACT_ATOMS: atom_id res chain seq x y z
N MET A 1 9.78 26.98 12.33
CA MET A 1 9.49 25.58 11.93
C MET A 1 10.08 24.69 13.01
N SER A 2 9.34 23.72 13.57
CA SER A 2 9.95 22.81 14.56
C SER A 2 11.07 21.99 13.87
N PRO A 3 12.14 21.59 14.60
CA PRO A 3 13.26 20.83 14.02
C PRO A 3 12.81 19.59 13.24
N ASN A 4 11.71 18.95 13.65
CA ASN A 4 11.16 17.75 13.02
C ASN A 4 10.72 18.00 11.56
N PHE A 5 10.16 19.16 11.23
CA PHE A 5 9.80 19.46 9.83
C PHE A 5 11.05 19.64 8.96
N ILE A 6 12.10 20.24 9.50
CA ILE A 6 13.36 20.44 8.77
C ILE A 6 14.02 19.08 8.52
N ILE A 7 14.09 18.22 9.54
CA ILE A 7 14.63 16.86 9.42
C ILE A 7 13.80 16.04 8.42
N GLY A 8 12.48 16.06 8.57
CA GLY A 8 11.54 15.38 7.67
C GLY A 8 11.71 15.82 6.22
N PHE A 9 11.82 17.13 5.99
CA PHE A 9 12.07 17.69 4.67
C PHE A 9 13.40 17.23 4.09
N ILE A 10 14.51 17.34 4.84
CA ILE A 10 15.84 16.95 4.36
C ILE A 10 15.89 15.46 4.03
N LEU A 11 15.40 14.60 4.93
CA LEU A 11 15.38 13.16 4.69
C LEU A 11 14.51 12.80 3.49
N SER A 12 13.31 13.37 3.39
CA SER A 12 12.40 13.09 2.28
C SER A 12 12.93 13.63 0.96
N PHE A 13 13.58 14.81 0.97
CA PHE A 13 14.22 15.40 -0.21
C PHE A 13 15.33 14.50 -0.74
N ILE A 14 16.21 14.00 0.12
CA ILE A 14 17.29 13.09 -0.27
C ILE A 14 16.71 11.80 -0.86
N VAL A 15 15.80 11.14 -0.15
CA VAL A 15 15.23 9.85 -0.58
C VAL A 15 14.42 9.99 -1.87
N ALA A 16 13.48 10.95 -1.92
CA ALA A 16 12.63 11.17 -3.09
C ALA A 16 13.44 11.69 -4.29
N GLY A 17 14.44 12.55 -4.05
CA GLY A 17 15.35 13.03 -5.09
C GLY A 17 16.17 11.91 -5.72
N LEU A 18 16.70 10.98 -4.91
CA LEU A 18 17.39 9.79 -5.42
C LEU A 18 16.44 8.86 -6.21
N ALA A 19 15.23 8.65 -5.71
CA ALA A 19 14.21 7.85 -6.40
C ALA A 19 13.76 8.48 -7.72
N TYR A 20 13.63 9.81 -7.78
CA TYR A 20 13.36 10.55 -9.02
C TYR A 20 14.51 10.41 -10.02
N ARG A 21 15.76 10.59 -9.58
CA ARG A 21 16.95 10.38 -10.44
C ARG A 21 17.05 8.96 -10.99
N LYS A 22 16.61 7.97 -10.23
CA LYS A 22 16.53 6.56 -10.65
C LYS A 22 15.29 6.23 -11.49
N LYS A 23 14.47 7.23 -11.86
CA LYS A 23 13.21 7.09 -12.61
C LYS A 23 12.16 6.22 -11.90
N SER A 24 12.25 6.06 -10.59
CA SER A 24 11.25 5.35 -9.78
C SER A 24 10.04 6.23 -9.44
N LEU A 25 10.23 7.57 -9.44
CA LEU A 25 9.20 8.57 -9.24
C LEU A 25 9.14 9.51 -10.44
N THR A 26 7.93 9.97 -10.77
CA THR A 26 7.72 11.14 -11.61
C THR A 26 8.04 12.42 -10.81
N LEU A 27 8.13 13.59 -11.48
CA LEU A 27 8.35 14.85 -10.77
C LEU A 27 7.23 15.14 -9.76
N SER A 28 5.98 14.89 -10.13
CA SER A 28 4.83 15.02 -9.23
C SER A 28 4.87 14.01 -8.09
N GLY A 29 5.30 12.77 -8.36
CA GLY A 29 5.57 11.75 -7.35
C GLY A 29 6.66 12.17 -6.36
N MET A 30 7.75 12.79 -6.83
CA MET A 30 8.82 13.30 -5.98
C MET A 30 8.31 14.41 -5.06
N ILE A 31 7.64 15.44 -5.62
CA ILE A 31 7.14 16.58 -4.85
C ILE A 31 6.15 16.10 -3.78
N SER A 32 5.19 15.24 -4.15
CA SER A 32 4.23 14.68 -3.19
C SER A 32 4.88 13.81 -2.13
N ALA A 33 5.89 13.00 -2.46
CA ALA A 33 6.63 12.20 -1.48
C ALA A 33 7.42 13.08 -0.49
N ILE A 34 8.01 14.19 -0.96
CA ILE A 34 8.69 15.16 -0.08
C ILE A 34 7.69 15.80 0.88
N LEU A 35 6.56 16.28 0.37
CA LEU A 35 5.52 16.91 1.19
C LEU A 35 4.95 15.92 2.21
N LEU A 36 4.58 14.72 1.75
CA LEU A 36 4.03 13.68 2.62
C LEU A 36 5.03 13.25 3.69
N GLY A 37 6.28 12.97 3.33
CA GLY A 37 7.30 12.58 4.30
C GLY A 37 7.63 13.68 5.30
N THR A 38 7.58 14.95 4.88
CA THR A 38 7.70 16.11 5.77
C THR A 38 6.53 16.19 6.76
N ILE A 39 5.30 15.95 6.31
CA ILE A 39 4.10 15.91 7.17
C ILE A 39 4.18 14.74 8.15
N VAL A 40 4.53 13.55 7.67
CA VAL A 40 4.61 12.32 8.48
C VAL A 40 5.67 12.46 9.57
N TYR A 41 6.85 12.97 9.25
CA TYR A 41 7.91 13.18 10.25
C TYR A 41 7.64 14.39 11.14
N GLY A 42 7.06 15.46 10.58
CA GLY A 42 6.85 16.73 11.28
C GLY A 42 5.75 16.67 12.32
N TYR A 43 4.62 16.05 11.99
CA TYR A 43 3.47 15.89 12.90
C TYR A 43 3.44 14.53 13.62
N GLY A 44 3.93 13.48 12.97
CA GLY A 44 3.89 12.12 13.51
C GLY A 44 5.07 11.81 14.44
N HIS A 45 5.00 10.63 15.06
CA HIS A 45 6.16 10.06 15.74
C HIS A 45 7.20 9.58 14.71
N TRP A 46 8.50 9.61 15.03
CA TRP A 46 9.56 9.21 14.09
C TRP A 46 9.37 7.79 13.52
N ILE A 47 8.72 6.90 14.30
CA ILE A 47 8.41 5.53 13.89
C ILE A 47 7.44 5.48 12.69
N PHE A 48 6.58 6.49 12.51
CA PHE A 48 5.66 6.55 11.36
C PHE A 48 6.44 6.72 10.05
N TYR A 49 7.48 7.53 10.09
CA TYR A 49 8.41 7.68 8.97
C TYR A 49 9.18 6.39 8.70
N VAL A 50 9.54 5.62 9.72
CA VAL A 50 10.17 4.30 9.55
C VAL A 50 9.25 3.31 8.85
N PHE A 51 7.96 3.24 9.24
CA PHE A 51 6.98 2.41 8.52
C PHE A 51 6.85 2.83 7.06
N MET A 52 6.72 4.13 6.80
CA MET A 52 6.63 4.69 5.44
C MET A 52 7.88 4.41 4.61
N MET A 53 9.07 4.55 5.19
CA MET A 53 10.34 4.25 4.52
C MET A 53 10.49 2.77 4.24
N PHE A 54 10.11 1.90 5.17
CA PHE A 54 10.11 0.46 4.94
C PHE A 54 9.19 0.10 3.76
N PHE A 55 7.95 0.60 3.77
CA PHE A 55 7.02 0.43 2.66
C PHE A 55 7.63 0.90 1.34
N PHE A 56 8.11 2.15 1.29
CA PHE A 56 8.64 2.75 0.07
C PHE A 56 9.87 2.00 -0.47
N MET A 57 10.88 1.78 0.38
CA MET A 57 12.15 1.17 -0.01
C MET A 57 11.99 -0.30 -0.39
N SER A 58 11.25 -1.09 0.40
CA SER A 58 10.99 -2.49 0.07
C SER A 58 10.26 -2.62 -1.27
N SER A 59 9.29 -1.75 -1.50
CA SER A 59 8.52 -1.72 -2.73
C SER A 59 9.36 -1.32 -3.95
N LEU A 60 10.33 -0.40 -3.80
CA LEU A 60 11.29 -0.09 -4.86
C LEU A 60 12.21 -1.28 -5.16
N VAL A 61 12.69 -1.97 -4.13
CA VAL A 61 13.58 -3.13 -4.28
C VAL A 61 12.85 -4.28 -4.98
N ILE A 62 11.66 -4.64 -4.51
CA ILE A 62 10.85 -5.71 -5.12
C ILE A 62 10.54 -5.38 -6.58
N ARG A 63 10.02 -4.18 -6.86
CA ARG A 63 9.75 -3.75 -8.24
C ARG A 63 10.99 -3.85 -9.11
N LYS A 64 12.15 -3.39 -8.62
CA LYS A 64 13.42 -3.46 -9.37
C LYS A 64 13.84 -4.90 -9.65
N ILE A 65 13.71 -5.79 -8.67
CA ILE A 65 14.00 -7.24 -8.83
C ILE A 65 13.09 -7.83 -9.90
N VAL A 66 11.78 -7.58 -9.82
CA VAL A 66 10.80 -8.09 -10.80
C VAL A 66 11.08 -7.56 -12.20
N THR A 67 11.33 -6.26 -12.36
CA THR A 67 11.64 -5.66 -13.66
C THR A 67 12.94 -6.22 -14.28
N VAL A 68 13.97 -6.49 -13.47
CA VAL A 68 15.28 -6.94 -13.97
C VAL A 68 15.31 -8.45 -14.21
N LEU A 69 14.81 -9.26 -13.28
CA LEU A 69 14.90 -10.72 -13.36
C LEU A 69 13.74 -11.35 -14.13
N TYR A 70 12.58 -10.69 -14.19
CA TYR A 70 11.35 -11.22 -14.79
C TYR A 70 10.67 -10.19 -15.74
N PRO A 71 11.37 -9.71 -16.78
CA PRO A 71 10.89 -8.62 -17.64
C PRO A 71 9.56 -8.95 -18.35
N SER A 72 9.32 -10.22 -18.71
CA SER A 72 8.05 -10.65 -19.33
C SER A 72 6.86 -10.53 -18.38
N ALA A 73 7.03 -10.88 -17.10
CA ALA A 73 6.00 -10.73 -16.08
C ALA A 73 5.71 -9.25 -15.81
N HIS A 74 6.78 -8.44 -15.71
CA HIS A 74 6.64 -6.98 -15.55
C HIS A 74 5.89 -6.33 -16.72
N LYS A 75 6.21 -6.73 -17.97
CA LYS A 75 5.51 -6.23 -19.17
C LYS A 75 4.01 -6.60 -19.17
N THR A 76 3.67 -7.78 -18.66
CA THR A 76 2.26 -8.21 -18.54
C THR A 76 1.49 -7.29 -17.59
N LEU A 77 2.04 -6.99 -16.41
CA LEU A 77 1.47 -6.01 -15.48
C LEU A 77 1.29 -4.63 -16.11
N THR A 78 2.36 -4.10 -16.70
CA THR A 78 2.32 -2.72 -17.23
C THR A 78 1.39 -2.59 -18.42
N THR A 79 1.18 -3.67 -19.20
CA THR A 79 0.24 -3.66 -20.34
C THR A 79 -1.21 -3.65 -19.85
N HIS A 80 -1.62 -4.59 -19.01
CA HIS A 80 -3.00 -4.70 -18.53
C HIS A 80 -3.42 -3.51 -17.66
N GLN A 81 -2.54 -3.07 -16.76
CA GLN A 81 -2.84 -1.97 -15.85
C GLN A 81 -2.54 -0.59 -16.44
N ARG A 82 -1.89 -0.52 -17.62
CA ARG A 82 -1.25 0.69 -18.15
C ARG A 82 -0.49 1.47 -17.07
N LYS A 83 0.11 0.75 -16.11
CA LYS A 83 0.82 1.35 -14.99
C LYS A 83 1.99 2.15 -15.55
N HIS A 84 2.07 3.42 -15.16
CA HIS A 84 3.29 4.20 -15.38
C HIS A 84 4.50 3.48 -14.77
N GLU A 85 5.62 3.47 -15.50
CA GLU A 85 6.87 2.88 -15.00
C GLU A 85 7.33 3.55 -13.70
N ALA A 86 7.10 4.87 -13.59
CA ALA A 86 7.43 5.70 -12.44
C ALA A 86 6.18 6.08 -11.64
N ARG A 87 6.30 6.13 -10.31
CA ARG A 87 5.17 6.45 -9.44
C ARG A 87 4.73 7.91 -9.52
N THR A 88 3.42 8.12 -9.58
CA THR A 88 2.79 9.45 -9.64
C THR A 88 2.39 9.96 -8.26
N TRP A 89 2.03 11.24 -8.17
CA TRP A 89 1.50 11.82 -6.94
C TRP A 89 0.23 11.11 -6.43
N VAL A 90 -0.62 10.64 -7.35
CA VAL A 90 -1.84 9.89 -7.00
C VAL A 90 -1.48 8.61 -6.27
N GLN A 91 -0.47 7.86 -6.77
CA GLN A 91 -0.01 6.63 -6.12
C GLN A 91 0.62 6.89 -4.75
N VAL A 92 1.34 8.01 -4.59
CA VAL A 92 1.92 8.40 -3.30
C VAL A 92 0.82 8.71 -2.29
N LEU A 93 -0.20 9.49 -2.66
CA LEU A 93 -1.31 9.83 -1.76
C LEU A 93 -2.26 8.66 -1.51
N ALA A 94 -2.50 7.79 -2.49
CA ALA A 94 -3.35 6.62 -2.31
C ALA A 94 -2.80 5.64 -1.26
N ASN A 95 -1.49 5.41 -1.27
CA ASN A 95 -0.86 4.46 -0.35
C ASN A 95 -0.33 5.11 0.94
N GLY A 96 0.01 6.39 0.92
CA GLY A 96 0.63 7.08 2.06
C GLY A 96 -0.18 8.24 2.64
N GLY A 97 -1.20 8.73 1.94
CA GLY A 97 -1.97 9.91 2.36
C GLY A 97 -2.71 9.70 3.68
N LEU A 98 -3.25 8.49 3.91
CA LEU A 98 -3.89 8.16 5.19
C LEU A 98 -2.90 8.24 6.35
N LEU A 99 -1.65 7.80 6.17
CA LEU A 99 -0.59 7.99 7.18
C LEU A 99 -0.31 9.47 7.44
N GLY A 100 -0.36 10.32 6.42
CA GLY A 100 -0.25 11.78 6.59
C GLY A 100 -1.36 12.35 7.47
N LEU A 101 -2.61 11.92 7.27
CA LEU A 101 -3.75 12.30 8.11
C LEU A 101 -3.61 11.77 9.55
N ILE A 102 -3.19 10.52 9.71
CA ILE A 102 -2.91 9.90 11.02
C ILE A 102 -1.81 10.66 11.76
N SER A 103 -0.76 11.07 11.04
CA SER A 103 0.35 11.85 11.60
C SER A 103 -0.11 13.22 12.09
N PHE A 104 -0.96 13.90 11.31
CA PHE A 104 -1.57 15.16 11.74
C PHE A 104 -2.42 14.96 13.00
N TYR A 105 -3.29 13.95 13.03
CA TYR A 105 -4.11 13.63 14.20
C TYR A 105 -3.27 13.30 15.45
N TYR A 106 -2.16 12.57 15.29
CA TYR A 106 -1.22 12.27 16.37
C TYR A 106 -0.67 13.52 17.04
N SER A 107 -0.43 14.60 16.29
CA SER A 107 0.08 15.85 16.86
C SER A 107 -0.91 16.56 17.78
N ILE A 108 -2.21 16.23 17.67
CA ILE A 108 -3.29 16.76 18.50
C ILE A 108 -3.59 15.81 19.66
N ALA A 109 -3.64 14.49 19.40
CA ALA A 109 -4.03 13.47 20.37
C ALA A 109 -3.07 12.27 20.32
N PRO A 110 -1.85 12.39 20.88
CA PRO A 110 -0.87 11.32 20.84
C PRO A 110 -1.31 10.15 21.74
N SER A 111 -1.42 8.95 21.17
CA SER A 111 -1.75 7.73 21.92
C SER A 111 -1.15 6.48 21.27
N ASN A 112 -1.04 5.39 22.03
CA ASN A 112 -0.59 4.10 21.50
C ASN A 112 -1.53 3.60 20.39
N LEU A 113 -2.84 3.87 20.50
CA LEU A 113 -3.82 3.54 19.47
C LEU A 113 -3.47 4.22 18.14
N VAL A 114 -3.10 5.49 18.16
CA VAL A 114 -2.71 6.20 16.91
C VAL A 114 -1.43 5.63 16.32
N VAL A 115 -0.48 5.17 17.15
CA VAL A 115 0.72 4.45 16.67
C VAL A 115 0.36 3.11 16.02
N PHE A 116 -0.56 2.35 16.64
CA PHE A 116 -1.09 1.12 16.06
C PHE A 116 -1.77 1.38 14.70
N VAL A 117 -2.60 2.42 14.62
CA VAL A 117 -3.29 2.82 13.39
C VAL A 117 -2.31 3.22 12.28
N ALA A 118 -1.23 3.94 12.62
CA ALA A 118 -0.15 4.26 11.69
C ALA A 118 0.55 3.00 11.16
N ALA A 119 0.88 2.05 12.04
CA ALA A 119 1.50 0.79 11.68
C ALA A 119 0.57 -0.05 10.77
N LEU A 120 -0.71 -0.18 11.15
CA LEU A 120 -1.71 -0.94 10.42
C LEU A 120 -1.94 -0.37 9.01
N SER A 121 -2.00 0.96 8.87
CA SER A 121 -2.16 1.60 7.56
C SER A 121 -0.99 1.26 6.62
N MET A 122 0.24 1.27 7.13
CA MET A 122 1.41 0.88 6.34
C MET A 122 1.50 -0.63 6.14
N ALA A 123 1.05 -1.44 7.09
CA ALA A 123 0.98 -2.89 6.94
C ALA A 123 0.04 -3.27 5.79
N ALA A 124 -1.14 -2.65 5.73
CA ALA A 124 -2.12 -2.86 4.66
C ALA A 124 -1.56 -2.46 3.28
N SER A 125 -1.00 -1.26 3.15
CA SER A 125 -0.39 -0.82 1.88
C SER A 125 0.82 -1.66 1.47
N THR A 126 1.65 -2.09 2.42
CA THR A 126 2.80 -2.97 2.14
C THR A 126 2.33 -4.35 1.69
N SER A 127 1.34 -4.91 2.39
CA SER A 127 0.72 -6.20 2.07
C SER A 127 0.18 -6.23 0.63
N ASP A 128 -0.66 -5.26 0.27
CA ASP A 128 -1.23 -5.15 -1.08
C ASP A 128 -0.14 -4.97 -2.17
N THR A 129 0.82 -4.09 -1.90
CA THR A 129 1.89 -3.81 -2.86
C THR A 129 2.79 -5.02 -3.07
N TRP A 130 3.13 -5.76 -2.02
CA TRP A 130 3.91 -6.99 -2.16
C TRP A 130 3.11 -8.07 -2.90
N ALA A 131 1.81 -8.22 -2.62
CA ALA A 131 0.95 -9.15 -3.34
C ALA A 131 0.90 -8.86 -4.84
N SER A 132 0.71 -7.59 -5.23
CA SER A 132 0.59 -7.22 -6.65
C SER A 132 1.92 -7.30 -7.41
N GLU A 133 3.04 -6.93 -6.78
CA GLU A 133 4.37 -6.96 -7.41
C GLU A 133 4.95 -8.38 -7.50
N ILE A 134 4.80 -9.20 -6.45
CA ILE A 134 5.36 -10.56 -6.41
C ILE A 134 4.37 -11.57 -6.99
N GLY A 135 3.07 -11.39 -6.76
CA GLY A 135 2.03 -12.33 -7.18
C GLY A 135 1.95 -12.55 -8.68
N ILE A 136 2.42 -11.60 -9.49
CA ILE A 136 2.53 -11.75 -10.95
C ILE A 136 3.50 -12.85 -11.38
N LEU A 137 4.48 -13.18 -10.53
CA LEU A 137 5.46 -14.22 -10.80
C LEU A 137 4.89 -15.63 -10.61
N SER A 138 3.62 -15.74 -10.20
CA SER A 138 2.99 -17.03 -9.99
C SER A 138 2.81 -17.77 -11.32
N ASN A 139 3.17 -19.05 -11.33
CA ASN A 139 2.90 -19.95 -12.46
C ASN A 139 1.41 -20.33 -12.57
N GLN A 140 0.60 -20.03 -11.54
CA GLN A 140 -0.84 -20.29 -11.54
C GLN A 140 -1.59 -19.02 -11.93
N LYS A 141 -2.67 -19.17 -12.70
CA LYS A 141 -3.56 -18.06 -13.00
C LYS A 141 -4.18 -17.50 -11.71
N PRO A 142 -4.27 -16.17 -11.56
CA PRO A 142 -5.01 -15.57 -10.47
C PRO A 142 -6.45 -16.04 -10.45
N LYS A 143 -7.04 -16.16 -9.26
CA LYS A 143 -8.45 -16.48 -9.09
C LYS A 143 -9.15 -15.37 -8.33
N SER A 144 -10.39 -15.08 -8.70
CA SER A 144 -11.25 -14.21 -7.90
C SER A 144 -11.46 -14.82 -6.51
N LEU A 145 -11.39 -14.00 -5.45
CA LEU A 145 -11.66 -14.45 -4.08
C LEU A 145 -13.12 -14.91 -3.90
N ILE A 146 -14.05 -14.20 -4.53
CA ILE A 146 -15.49 -14.42 -4.36
C ILE A 146 -15.99 -15.53 -5.29
N ARG A 147 -15.76 -15.39 -6.59
CA ARG A 147 -16.28 -16.32 -7.62
C ARG A 147 -15.42 -17.56 -7.78
N ARG A 148 -14.17 -17.54 -7.31
CA ARG A 148 -13.17 -18.61 -7.50
C ARG A 148 -12.89 -18.96 -8.97
N GLN A 149 -13.25 -18.06 -9.87
CA GLN A 149 -13.00 -18.18 -11.31
C GLN A 149 -11.60 -17.68 -11.65
N GLU A 150 -10.98 -18.27 -12.67
CA GLU A 150 -9.69 -17.80 -13.18
C GLU A 150 -9.83 -16.41 -13.80
N MET A 151 -8.80 -15.59 -13.59
CA MET A 151 -8.69 -14.25 -14.13
C MET A 151 -7.42 -14.12 -14.96
N GLU A 152 -7.41 -13.17 -15.90
CA GLU A 152 -6.18 -12.86 -16.65
C GLU A 152 -5.12 -12.28 -15.71
N THR A 153 -3.89 -12.74 -15.92
CA THR A 153 -2.72 -12.33 -15.14
C THR A 153 -2.47 -10.83 -15.31
N GLY A 154 -2.42 -10.09 -14.20
CA GLY A 154 -2.21 -8.65 -14.21
C GLY A 154 -3.48 -7.80 -14.13
N LEU A 155 -4.66 -8.41 -14.08
CA LEU A 155 -5.90 -7.73 -13.71
C LEU A 155 -6.10 -7.75 -12.18
N SER A 156 -6.56 -6.62 -11.64
CA SER A 156 -6.97 -6.46 -10.24
C SER A 156 -8.18 -7.32 -9.89
N GLY A 157 -8.24 -7.70 -8.62
CA GLY A 157 -9.22 -8.60 -8.02
C GLY A 157 -8.84 -10.08 -8.04
N GLY A 158 -7.81 -10.46 -8.81
CA GLY A 158 -7.29 -11.82 -8.83
C GLY A 158 -6.21 -12.04 -7.78
N VAL A 159 -6.32 -13.13 -7.01
CA VAL A 159 -5.28 -13.54 -6.04
C VAL A 159 -4.57 -14.80 -6.51
N THR A 160 -3.26 -14.88 -6.23
CA THR A 160 -2.43 -16.08 -6.39
C THR A 160 -1.90 -16.53 -5.05
N GLN A 161 -1.55 -17.81 -4.89
CA GLN A 161 -0.93 -18.30 -3.66
C GLN A 161 0.37 -17.54 -3.33
N LEU A 162 1.18 -17.25 -4.36
CA LEU A 162 2.40 -16.47 -4.20
C LEU A 162 2.09 -15.04 -3.74
N GLY A 163 1.05 -14.41 -4.29
CA GLY A 163 0.58 -13.10 -3.87
C GLY A 163 0.12 -13.09 -2.41
N LEU A 164 -0.60 -14.13 -1.96
CA LEU A 164 -1.03 -14.25 -0.56
C LEU A 164 0.16 -14.38 0.40
N TRP A 165 1.16 -15.19 0.08
CA TRP A 165 2.38 -15.29 0.89
C TRP A 165 3.17 -13.98 0.90
N ALA A 166 3.26 -13.29 -0.23
CA ALA A 166 3.88 -11.97 -0.32
C ALA A 166 3.13 -10.93 0.52
N SER A 167 1.80 -10.94 0.48
CA SER A 167 0.96 -10.05 1.29
C SER A 167 1.12 -10.31 2.79
N LEU A 168 1.18 -11.59 3.20
CA LEU A 168 1.45 -11.96 4.59
C LEU A 168 2.83 -11.49 5.02
N GLY A 169 3.85 -11.68 4.19
CA GLY A 169 5.23 -11.22 4.45
C GLY A 169 5.33 -9.69 4.61
N GLY A 170 4.68 -8.93 3.72
CA GLY A 170 4.65 -7.48 3.79
C GLY A 170 3.99 -6.95 5.07
N SER A 171 2.83 -7.53 5.43
CA SER A 171 2.14 -7.21 6.69
C SER A 171 2.96 -7.60 7.92
N ALA A 172 3.55 -8.81 7.90
CA ALA A 172 4.34 -9.34 9.01
C ALA A 172 5.57 -8.49 9.32
N LEU A 173 6.26 -7.95 8.30
CA LEU A 173 7.45 -7.13 8.52
C LEU A 173 7.13 -5.75 9.12
N ILE A 174 6.07 -5.08 8.66
CA ILE A 174 5.62 -3.83 9.32
C ILE A 174 5.18 -4.12 10.76
N SER A 175 4.41 -5.19 10.97
CA SER A 175 3.94 -5.59 12.29
C SER A 175 5.11 -5.94 13.21
N PHE A 176 6.14 -6.59 12.68
CA PHE A 176 7.37 -6.89 13.42
C PHE A 176 8.09 -5.60 13.84
N ILE A 177 8.27 -4.63 12.93
CA ILE A 177 8.87 -3.32 13.27
C ILE A 177 8.05 -2.64 14.38
N PHE A 178 6.73 -2.70 14.29
CA PHE A 178 5.82 -2.14 15.30
C PHE A 178 5.95 -2.86 16.67
N GLY A 179 5.93 -4.19 16.69
CA GLY A 179 6.08 -4.98 17.91
C GLY A 179 7.44 -4.79 18.58
N ILE A 180 8.51 -4.72 17.80
CA ILE A 180 9.86 -4.38 18.30
C ILE A 180 9.87 -2.97 18.89
N PHE A 181 9.27 -2.00 18.22
CA PHE A 181 9.14 -0.64 18.75
C PHE A 181 8.42 -0.61 20.10
N LEU A 182 7.31 -1.33 20.24
CA LEU A 182 6.59 -1.44 21.51
C LEU A 182 7.44 -2.14 22.58
N LEU A 183 8.13 -3.23 22.24
CA LEU A 183 8.98 -3.96 23.17
C LEU A 183 10.09 -3.07 23.74
N PHE A 184 10.77 -2.29 22.90
CA PHE A 184 11.85 -1.40 23.34
C PHE A 184 11.37 -0.17 24.12
N THR A 185 10.18 0.36 23.79
CA THR A 185 9.69 1.61 24.40
C THR A 185 8.78 1.39 25.61
N LYS A 186 8.13 0.23 25.70
CA LYS A 186 7.12 -0.09 26.72
C LYS A 186 7.39 -1.40 27.47
N GLY A 187 8.38 -2.19 27.05
CA GLY A 187 8.66 -3.50 27.62
C GLY A 187 7.72 -4.60 27.11
N PHE A 188 7.88 -5.80 27.65
CA PHE A 188 7.02 -6.94 27.32
C PHE A 188 5.67 -6.82 28.05
N ASN A 189 4.58 -6.78 27.27
CA ASN A 189 3.21 -6.88 27.78
C ASN A 189 2.38 -7.71 26.77
N PRO A 190 1.61 -8.72 27.23
CA PRO A 190 0.71 -9.49 26.37
C PRO A 190 -0.24 -8.65 25.49
N GLU A 191 -0.66 -7.48 25.96
CA GLU A 191 -1.51 -6.56 25.19
C GLU A 191 -0.78 -5.97 23.98
N TYR A 192 0.52 -5.67 24.09
CA TYR A 192 1.34 -5.21 22.96
C TYR A 192 1.59 -6.34 21.95
N LEU A 193 1.68 -7.58 22.43
CA LEU A 193 1.73 -8.76 21.56
C LEU A 193 0.41 -8.92 20.79
N LEU A 194 -0.73 -8.79 21.47
CA LEU A 194 -2.04 -8.83 20.82
C LEU A 194 -2.18 -7.73 19.76
N ALA A 195 -1.80 -6.49 20.09
CA ALA A 195 -1.80 -5.39 19.13
C ALA A 195 -0.91 -5.68 17.91
N THR A 196 0.25 -6.30 18.10
CA THR A 196 1.15 -6.71 17.01
C THR A 196 0.50 -7.77 16.11
N LEU A 197 -0.18 -8.75 16.69
CA LEU A 197 -0.91 -9.79 15.95
C LEU A 197 -2.11 -9.21 15.20
N LEU A 198 -2.85 -8.28 15.81
CA LEU A 198 -3.95 -7.58 15.16
C LEU A 198 -3.45 -6.69 14.00
N CYS A 199 -2.28 -6.07 14.15
CA CYS A 199 -1.64 -5.33 13.05
C CYS A 199 -1.31 -6.26 11.87
N LEU A 200 -0.80 -7.46 12.15
CA LEU A 200 -0.48 -8.47 11.13
C LEU A 200 -1.74 -8.95 10.39
N ILE A 201 -2.77 -9.35 11.15
CA ILE A 201 -4.03 -9.86 10.59
C ILE A 201 -4.74 -8.76 9.81
N GLY A 202 -4.80 -7.54 10.38
CA GLY A 202 -5.40 -6.39 9.73
C GLY A 202 -4.67 -6.03 8.44
N GLY A 203 -3.34 -5.86 8.49
CA GLY A 203 -2.54 -5.55 7.31
C GLY A 203 -2.69 -6.58 6.20
N PHE A 204 -2.71 -7.87 6.53
CA PHE A 204 -2.96 -8.95 5.57
C PHE A 204 -4.37 -8.86 4.98
N SER A 205 -5.37 -8.63 5.82
CA SER A 205 -6.77 -8.43 5.42
C SER A 205 -6.93 -7.24 4.46
N GLY A 206 -6.05 -6.23 4.55
CA GLY A 206 -6.00 -5.10 3.61
C GLY A 206 -5.94 -5.55 2.15
N SER A 207 -5.02 -6.46 1.82
CA SER A 207 -4.89 -7.01 0.46
C SER A 207 -6.10 -7.83 0.00
N LEU A 208 -6.80 -8.49 0.95
CA LEU A 208 -8.01 -9.25 0.64
C LEU A 208 -9.19 -8.32 0.36
N VAL A 209 -9.36 -7.28 1.20
CA VAL A 209 -10.37 -6.24 0.98
C VAL A 209 -10.11 -5.51 -0.33
N ASP A 210 -8.85 -5.21 -0.64
CA ASP A 210 -8.45 -4.62 -1.92
C ASP A 210 -8.90 -5.48 -3.11
N SER A 211 -8.58 -6.78 -3.07
CA SER A 211 -8.98 -7.72 -4.12
C SER A 211 -10.51 -7.83 -4.27
N ILE A 212 -11.25 -7.81 -3.15
CA ILE A 212 -12.73 -7.82 -3.18
C ILE A 212 -13.26 -6.52 -3.80
N LEU A 213 -12.79 -5.36 -3.35
CA LEU A 213 -13.21 -4.06 -3.88
C LEU A 213 -12.82 -3.90 -5.35
N GLY A 214 -11.64 -4.37 -5.74
CA GLY A 214 -11.14 -4.40 -7.10
C GLY A 214 -11.98 -5.28 -8.02
N GLU A 215 -12.47 -6.42 -7.51
CA GLU A 215 -13.39 -7.27 -8.25
C GLU A 215 -14.76 -6.61 -8.46
N PHE A 216 -15.31 -5.93 -7.45
CA PHE A 216 -16.67 -5.38 -7.55
C PHE A 216 -16.74 -4.02 -8.24
N PHE A 217 -15.80 -3.11 -7.95
CA PHE A 217 -15.96 -1.70 -8.26
C PHE A 217 -14.94 -1.16 -9.27
N GLN A 218 -13.75 -1.76 -9.38
CA GLN A 218 -12.70 -1.23 -10.26
C GLN A 218 -13.10 -1.33 -11.73
N ALA A 219 -12.85 -0.23 -12.46
CA ALA A 219 -13.14 -0.16 -13.89
C ALA A 219 -12.32 -1.19 -14.69
N LYS A 220 -12.99 -1.90 -15.59
CA LYS A 220 -12.34 -2.74 -16.61
C LYS A 220 -12.90 -2.39 -17.98
N TYR A 221 -12.00 -2.23 -18.94
CA TYR A 221 -12.31 -1.84 -20.30
C TYR A 221 -11.87 -2.93 -21.26
N LYS A 222 -12.66 -3.17 -22.31
CA LYS A 222 -12.31 -4.05 -23.42
C LYS A 222 -11.84 -3.19 -24.60
N THR A 223 -10.63 -3.47 -25.08
CA THR A 223 -10.07 -2.79 -26.25
C THR A 223 -10.64 -3.38 -27.54
N LEU A 224 -10.42 -2.70 -28.67
CA LEU A 224 -10.77 -3.22 -30.01
C LEU A 224 -10.07 -4.55 -30.34
N LYS A 225 -8.92 -4.82 -29.71
CA LYS A 225 -8.18 -6.08 -29.84
C LYS A 225 -8.72 -7.18 -28.93
N SER A 226 -9.85 -6.96 -28.26
CA SER A 226 -10.46 -7.84 -27.26
C SER A 226 -9.62 -8.10 -26.01
N GLU A 227 -8.60 -7.28 -25.75
CA GLU A 227 -7.82 -7.32 -24.51
C GLU A 227 -8.57 -6.58 -23.38
N ILE A 228 -8.46 -7.09 -22.15
CA ILE A 228 -9.01 -6.41 -20.97
C ILE A 228 -7.92 -5.56 -20.32
N ILE A 229 -8.23 -4.30 -20.06
CA ILE A 229 -7.35 -3.31 -19.42
C ILE A 229 -8.08 -2.56 -18.31
N GLU A 230 -7.34 -1.91 -17.42
CA GLU A 230 -7.92 -1.23 -16.23
C GLU A 230 -7.98 0.28 -16.36
N VAL A 231 -7.28 0.84 -17.35
CA VAL A 231 -7.24 2.27 -17.62
C VAL A 231 -7.56 2.52 -19.09
N SER A 232 -8.69 3.17 -19.35
CA SER A 232 -9.06 3.60 -20.71
C SER A 232 -8.01 4.58 -21.26
N GLY A 233 -7.76 4.50 -22.55
CA GLY A 233 -6.78 5.35 -23.25
C GLY A 233 -7.13 5.59 -24.70
N SER A 234 -8.32 5.15 -25.10
CA SER A 234 -9.00 5.58 -26.30
C SER A 234 -10.47 5.76 -25.95
N SER A 235 -11.14 6.70 -26.65
CA SER A 235 -12.61 6.84 -26.60
C SER A 235 -13.35 5.59 -27.09
N THR A 236 -12.65 4.69 -27.79
CA THR A 236 -13.18 3.42 -28.29
C THR A 236 -13.11 2.28 -27.26
N ASP A 237 -12.44 2.46 -26.12
CA ASP A 237 -12.32 1.43 -25.09
C ASP A 237 -13.67 1.30 -24.34
N ALA A 238 -14.33 0.14 -24.49
CA ALA A 238 -15.67 -0.07 -23.92
C ALA A 238 -15.57 -0.50 -22.45
N LEU A 239 -16.22 0.23 -21.54
CA LEU A 239 -16.35 -0.20 -20.15
C LEU A 239 -17.20 -1.48 -20.08
N ILE A 240 -16.63 -2.56 -19.58
CA ILE A 240 -17.30 -3.86 -19.45
C ILE A 240 -17.64 -4.21 -18.01
N HIS A 241 -16.98 -3.58 -17.02
CA HIS A 241 -17.20 -3.86 -15.60
C HIS A 241 -16.75 -2.68 -14.72
N GLY A 242 -17.33 -2.58 -13.53
CA GLY A 242 -16.98 -1.58 -12.52
C GLY A 242 -17.48 -0.17 -12.83
N LEU A 243 -16.95 0.80 -12.09
CA LEU A 243 -17.31 2.22 -12.19
C LEU A 243 -16.17 2.99 -12.84
N ARG A 244 -16.46 3.80 -13.88
CA ARG A 244 -15.43 4.50 -14.69
C ARG A 244 -14.41 5.31 -13.87
N TRP A 245 -14.84 5.86 -12.73
CA TRP A 245 -14.04 6.73 -11.86
C TRP A 245 -13.35 5.97 -10.72
N VAL A 246 -13.54 4.66 -10.60
CA VAL A 246 -12.88 3.81 -9.60
C VAL A 246 -11.69 3.13 -10.25
N ASP A 247 -10.49 3.67 -9.98
CA ASP A 247 -9.21 3.10 -10.40
C ASP A 247 -8.55 2.32 -9.24
N ASN A 248 -7.41 1.68 -9.52
CA ASN A 248 -6.64 0.96 -8.52
C ASN A 248 -6.20 1.87 -7.35
N ASN A 249 -5.94 3.16 -7.59
CA ASN A 249 -5.49 4.05 -6.52
C ASN A 249 -6.61 4.29 -5.50
N LEU A 250 -7.84 4.50 -5.98
CA LEU A 250 -9.00 4.64 -5.12
C LEU A 250 -9.30 3.34 -4.36
N VAL A 251 -9.19 2.18 -5.02
CA VAL A 251 -9.38 0.87 -4.37
C VAL A 251 -8.37 0.68 -3.23
N ASN A 252 -7.07 0.91 -3.48
CA ASN A 252 -6.03 0.86 -2.46
C ASN A 252 -6.29 1.80 -1.28
N PHE A 253 -6.77 3.02 -1.55
CA PHE A 253 -7.09 3.97 -0.50
C PHE A 253 -8.29 3.51 0.35
N LEU A 254 -9.35 3.03 -0.30
CA LEU A 254 -10.56 2.56 0.37
C LEU A 254 -10.32 1.26 1.15
N SER A 255 -9.53 0.34 0.62
CA SER A 255 -9.16 -0.92 1.31
C SER A 255 -8.36 -0.64 2.57
N ASN A 256 -7.38 0.27 2.49
CA ASN A 256 -6.61 0.73 3.65
C ASN A 256 -7.51 1.41 4.70
N LEU A 257 -8.37 2.34 4.27
CA LEU A 257 -9.31 3.03 5.15
C LEU A 257 -10.27 2.05 5.85
N ALA A 258 -10.81 1.07 5.12
CA ALA A 258 -11.75 0.09 5.66
C ALA A 258 -11.12 -0.77 6.75
N VAL A 259 -9.90 -1.27 6.52
CA VAL A 259 -9.18 -2.09 7.51
C VAL A 259 -8.74 -1.28 8.71
N VAL A 260 -8.20 -0.08 8.49
CA VAL A 260 -7.83 0.83 9.58
C VAL A 260 -9.05 1.12 10.45
N GLY A 261 -10.19 1.50 9.86
CA GLY A 261 -11.42 1.77 10.62
C GLY A 261 -11.90 0.55 11.42
N SER A 262 -11.94 -0.62 10.78
CA SER A 262 -12.44 -1.86 11.41
C SER A 262 -11.59 -2.32 12.58
N PHE A 263 -10.26 -2.37 12.42
CA PHE A 263 -9.37 -2.83 13.48
C PHE A 263 -9.13 -1.78 14.57
N SER A 264 -9.23 -0.48 14.23
CA SER A 264 -9.26 0.58 15.25
C SER A 264 -10.47 0.43 16.15
N PHE A 265 -11.64 0.11 15.59
CA PHE A 265 -12.85 -0.13 16.36
C PHE A 265 -12.71 -1.35 17.28
N VAL A 266 -12.09 -2.45 16.80
CA VAL A 266 -11.79 -3.61 17.65
C VAL A 266 -10.88 -3.22 18.83
N MET A 267 -9.83 -2.44 18.58
CA MET A 267 -8.90 -2.01 19.63
C MET A 267 -9.56 -1.10 20.67
N LEU A 268 -10.48 -0.23 20.24
CA LEU A 268 -11.30 0.59 21.13
C LEU A 268 -12.22 -0.28 22.01
N TRP A 269 -12.82 -1.31 21.42
CA TRP A 269 -13.71 -2.23 22.14
C TRP A 269 -12.98 -3.07 23.18
N THR A 270 -11.73 -3.46 22.89
CA THR A 270 -10.88 -4.23 23.83
C THR A 270 -10.27 -3.37 24.94
N GLN A 271 -10.70 -2.11 25.09
CA GLN A 271 -10.17 -1.13 26.06
C GLN A 271 -8.65 -0.96 25.99
N TRP A 272 -8.07 -1.06 24.79
CA TRP A 272 -6.66 -0.78 24.57
C TRP A 272 -6.45 0.74 24.46
N LEU A 273 -6.67 1.45 25.57
CA LEU A 273 -6.53 2.89 25.75
C LEU A 273 -6.04 3.21 27.16
#